data_AF-A0A7C6AEC6-F1
#
_entry.id   AF-A0A7C6AEC6-F1
#
_cell.length_a   1.000
_cell.length_b   1.000
_cell.length_c   1.000
_cell.angle_alpha   90.00
_cell.angle_beta   90.00
_cell.angle_gamma   90.00
#
_symmetry.space_group_name_H-M   'P 1'
#
loop_
_entity.id
_entity.type
_entity.pdbx_description
1 polymer ?
#
loop_
_entity_poly.entity_id
_entity_poly.type
_entity_poly.pdbx_seq_one_letter_code
_entity_poly.pdbx_strand_id
1 'polypeptide(L)'
;LPRVKIEISRLTKPERLEYHHPLELAKRIRPGIDGVVLQWRGRRATFLPQVWEKIPSPEEFLDHLCMKMMVDPHLWRKTMLDVFTYQVEEFHEE
;
A
#
# COMPACT_ATOMS: atom_id res chain seq x y z
N LEU A 1 8.53 21.81 -24.46
CA LEU A 1 7.27 21.28 -23.91
C LEU A 1 6.81 22.21 -22.79
N PRO A 2 5.88 23.15 -23.01
CA PRO A 2 5.61 24.21 -22.03
C PRO A 2 4.47 23.94 -21.03
N ARG A 3 3.94 22.70 -20.91
CA ARG A 3 2.78 22.41 -20.02
C ARG A 3 2.82 21.03 -19.35
N VAL A 4 3.98 20.57 -18.91
CA VAL A 4 4.08 19.36 -18.06
C VAL A 4 4.46 19.83 -16.66
N LYS A 5 3.69 19.43 -15.64
CA LYS A 5 4.12 19.52 -14.24
C LYS A 5 4.76 18.20 -13.86
N ILE A 6 5.99 18.24 -13.35
CA ILE A 6 6.70 17.05 -12.91
C ILE A 6 6.57 16.94 -11.40
N GLU A 7 6.18 15.75 -10.94
CA GLU A 7 6.22 15.36 -9.54
C GLU A 7 7.16 14.16 -9.41
N ILE A 8 8.08 14.23 -8.45
CA ILE A 8 9.05 13.17 -8.19
C ILE A 8 8.80 12.64 -6.77
N SER A 9 8.45 11.35 -6.68
CA SER A 9 8.34 10.63 -5.42
C SER A 9 9.61 9.81 -5.16
N ARG A 10 10.33 10.11 -4.07
CA ARG A 10 11.44 9.27 -3.59
C ARG A 10 10.92 8.26 -2.58
N LEU A 11 11.08 6.96 -2.90
CA LEU A 11 10.62 5.87 -2.05
C LEU A 11 11.71 5.43 -1.08
N THR A 12 11.34 5.19 0.18
CA THR A 12 12.18 4.41 1.11
C THR A 12 12.24 2.95 0.65
N LYS A 13 13.25 2.21 1.12
CA LYS A 13 13.33 0.77 0.89
C LYS A 13 12.14 0.08 1.59
N PRO A 14 11.36 -0.78 0.92
CA PRO A 14 10.29 -1.51 1.58
C PRO A 14 10.80 -2.41 2.69
N GLU A 15 10.19 -2.31 3.86
CA GLU A 15 10.48 -3.11 5.05
C GLU A 15 9.35 -4.10 5.31
N ARG A 16 9.68 -5.30 5.78
CA ARG A 16 8.66 -6.32 6.10
C ARG A 16 7.85 -5.85 7.30
N LEU A 17 6.52 -5.88 7.18
CA LEU A 17 5.61 -5.59 8.27
C LEU A 17 5.30 -6.90 9.01
N GLU A 18 5.81 -7.04 10.23
CA GLU A 18 5.55 -8.21 11.08
C GLU A 18 4.20 -8.10 11.77
N TYR A 19 3.40 -9.16 11.70
CA TYR A 19 2.11 -9.30 12.35
C TYR A 19 1.77 -10.79 12.51
N HIS A 20 0.84 -11.14 13.40
CA HIS A 20 0.65 -12.54 13.81
C HIS A 20 -0.75 -13.07 13.49
N HIS A 21 -1.72 -12.17 13.27
CA HIS A 21 -3.07 -12.55 12.88
C HIS A 21 -3.58 -11.72 11.69
N PRO A 22 -4.30 -12.33 10.71
CA PRO A 22 -4.78 -11.63 9.51
C PRO A 22 -5.48 -10.28 9.78
N LEU A 23 -6.35 -10.24 10.81
CA LEU A 23 -7.11 -9.05 11.17
C LEU A 23 -6.27 -7.95 11.87
N GLU A 24 -5.05 -8.25 12.30
CA GLU A 24 -4.13 -7.22 12.83
C GLU A 24 -3.58 -6.34 11.72
N LEU A 25 -3.54 -6.82 10.47
CA LEU A 25 -2.90 -6.12 9.37
C LEU A 25 -3.47 -4.70 9.18
N ALA A 26 -4.79 -4.56 9.20
CA ALA A 26 -5.47 -3.26 9.08
C ALA A 26 -5.11 -2.28 10.22
N LYS A 27 -4.76 -2.80 11.41
CA LYS A 27 -4.35 -2.00 12.57
C LYS A 27 -2.87 -1.61 12.54
N ARG A 28 -2.07 -2.28 11.71
CA ARG A 28 -0.61 -2.12 11.65
C ARG A 28 -0.16 -1.14 10.57
N ILE A 29 -0.95 -0.97 9.51
CA ILE A 29 -0.70 0.02 8.46
C ILE A 29 -1.20 1.40 8.88
N ARG A 30 -0.50 2.45 8.47
CA ARG A 30 -0.80 3.84 8.85
C ARG A 30 -1.32 4.64 7.66
N PRO A 31 -2.60 5.05 7.65
CA PRO A 31 -3.15 5.92 6.63
C PRO A 31 -2.35 7.21 6.45
N GLY A 32 -2.20 7.65 5.20
CA GLY A 32 -1.43 8.84 4.82
C GLY A 32 0.09 8.71 4.93
N ILE A 33 0.61 7.62 5.52
CA ILE A 33 2.05 7.43 5.75
C ILE A 33 2.59 6.26 4.94
N ASP A 34 1.95 5.09 5.06
CA ASP A 34 2.52 3.86 4.51
C ASP A 34 2.04 3.60 3.08
N GLY A 35 2.98 3.47 2.15
CA GLY A 35 2.79 2.70 0.94
C GLY A 35 2.83 1.22 1.32
N VAL A 36 1.93 0.42 0.76
CA VAL A 36 1.77 -0.99 1.15
C VAL A 36 1.95 -1.87 -0.06
N VAL A 37 2.81 -2.89 0.08
CA VAL A 37 2.98 -3.97 -0.88
C VAL A 37 2.39 -5.25 -0.29
N LEU A 38 1.44 -5.86 -0.99
CA LEU A 38 0.98 -7.22 -0.69
C LEU A 38 1.65 -8.21 -1.64
N GLN A 39 2.03 -9.36 -1.11
CA GLN A 39 2.53 -10.51 -1.87
C GLN A 39 1.83 -11.79 -1.41
N TRP A 40 1.39 -12.59 -2.38
CA TRP A 40 0.78 -13.89 -2.12
C TRP A 40 0.87 -14.81 -3.33
N ARG A 41 1.47 -16.00 -3.16
CA ARG A 41 1.56 -17.05 -4.20
C ARG A 41 2.03 -16.55 -5.57
N GLY A 42 3.14 -15.78 -5.59
CA GLY A 42 3.72 -15.22 -6.81
C GLY A 42 2.98 -14.00 -7.38
N ARG A 43 1.88 -13.56 -6.75
CA ARG A 43 1.19 -12.31 -7.09
C ARG A 43 1.67 -11.19 -6.18
N ARG A 44 1.68 -9.97 -6.72
CA ARG A 44 2.10 -8.77 -6.00
C ARG A 44 1.30 -7.56 -6.45
N ALA A 45 0.90 -6.71 -5.52
CA ALA A 45 0.37 -5.38 -5.80
C ALA A 45 0.92 -4.36 -4.82
N THR A 46 0.90 -3.09 -5.21
CA THR A 46 1.30 -1.97 -4.35
C THR A 46 0.36 -0.78 -4.52
N PHE A 47 0.14 -0.05 -3.43
CA PHE A 47 -0.39 1.31 -3.44
C PHE A 47 0.61 2.26 -2.74
N LEU A 48 0.73 3.46 -3.30
CA LEU A 48 1.51 4.55 -2.72
C LEU A 48 0.73 5.18 -1.54
N PRO A 49 1.41 5.86 -0.59
CA PRO A 49 0.77 6.63 0.47
C PRO A 49 -0.33 7.59 -0.03
N GLN A 50 -0.14 8.21 -1.19
CA GLN A 50 -1.11 9.15 -1.79
C GLN A 50 -2.49 8.53 -2.06
N VAL A 51 -2.58 7.20 -2.19
CA VAL A 51 -3.86 6.52 -2.41
C VAL A 51 -4.77 6.63 -1.18
N TRP A 52 -4.21 6.83 0.02
CA TRP A 52 -4.97 7.04 1.25
C TRP A 52 -5.92 8.24 1.18
N GLU A 53 -5.60 9.28 0.40
CA GLU A 53 -6.48 10.44 0.21
C GLU A 53 -7.82 10.05 -0.42
N LYS A 54 -7.83 9.00 -1.24
CA LYS A 54 -9.03 8.49 -1.91
C LYS A 54 -9.71 7.37 -1.13
N ILE A 55 -8.93 6.59 -0.37
CA ILE A 55 -9.39 5.42 0.37
C ILE A 55 -8.80 5.48 1.79
N PRO A 56 -9.37 6.29 2.71
CA PRO A 56 -8.79 6.53 4.03
C PRO A 56 -9.00 5.35 5.00
N SER A 57 -9.92 4.43 4.71
CA SER A 57 -10.21 3.25 5.51
C SER A 57 -9.15 2.15 5.28
N PRO A 58 -8.42 1.70 6.31
CA PRO A 58 -7.43 0.62 6.17
C PRO A 58 -8.01 -0.67 5.59
N GLU A 59 -9.22 -1.03 6.02
CA GLU A 59 -9.91 -2.22 5.56
C GLU A 59 -10.26 -2.14 4.07
N GLU A 60 -10.83 -1.01 3.64
CA GLU A 60 -11.18 -0.80 2.23
C GLU A 60 -9.91 -0.72 1.37
N PHE A 61 -8.87 -0.04 1.85
CA PHE A 61 -7.59 0.05 1.17
C PHE A 61 -7.00 -1.34 0.90
N LEU A 62 -7.02 -2.23 1.91
CA LEU A 62 -6.56 -3.61 1.76
C LEU A 62 -7.46 -4.43 0.85
N ASP A 63 -8.79 -4.25 0.93
CA ASP A 63 -9.74 -4.92 0.03
C ASP A 63 -9.47 -4.53 -1.44
N HIS A 64 -9.29 -3.24 -1.73
CA HIS A 64 -8.92 -2.72 -3.05
C HIS A 64 -7.53 -3.17 -3.51
N LEU A 65 -6.56 -3.25 -2.60
CA LEU A 65 -5.20 -3.70 -2.93
C LEU A 65 -5.17 -5.20 -3.26
N CYS A 66 -5.98 -6.02 -2.57
CA CYS A 66 -6.24 -7.41 -2.93
C CYS A 66 -6.90 -7.52 -4.33
N MET A 67 -7.88 -6.66 -4.64
CA MET A 67 -8.47 -6.60 -5.98
C MET A 67 -7.43 -6.25 -7.05
N LYS A 68 -6.53 -5.29 -6.79
CA LYS A 68 -5.43 -4.94 -7.69
C LYS A 68 -4.44 -6.09 -7.88
N MET A 69 -4.26 -6.93 -6.87
CA MET A 69 -3.48 -8.19 -6.93
C MET A 69 -4.24 -9.33 -7.64
N MET A 70 -5.48 -9.07 -8.09
CA MET A 70 -6.39 -10.01 -8.77
C MET A 70 -6.76 -11.24 -7.92
N VAL A 71 -6.91 -11.06 -6.61
CA VAL A 71 -7.35 -12.12 -5.67
C VAL A 71 -8.67 -11.75 -4.99
N ASP A 72 -9.22 -12.64 -4.17
CA ASP A 72 -10.38 -12.35 -3.31
C ASP A 72 -10.12 -11.07 -2.50
N PRO A 73 -11.01 -10.06 -2.54
CA PRO A 73 -10.81 -8.79 -1.85
C PRO A 73 -10.55 -8.96 -0.35
N HIS A 74 -11.18 -9.96 0.27
CA HIS A 74 -11.08 -10.23 1.71
C HIS A 74 -10.03 -11.28 2.05
N LEU A 75 -9.13 -11.63 1.11
CA LEU A 75 -8.07 -12.62 1.34
C LEU A 75 -7.21 -12.24 2.56
N TRP A 76 -6.88 -10.96 2.69
CA TRP A 76 -6.06 -10.44 3.79
C TRP A 76 -6.68 -10.66 5.18
N ARG A 77 -8.00 -10.83 5.26
CA ARG A 77 -8.73 -11.12 6.51
C ARG A 77 -8.64 -12.58 6.93
N LYS A 78 -8.30 -13.47 5.98
CA LYS A 78 -8.38 -14.93 6.13
C LYS A 78 -7.01 -15.60 6.12
N THR A 79 -6.00 -14.96 5.51
CA THR A 79 -4.70 -15.56 5.23
C THR A 79 -3.57 -14.62 5.63
N MET A 80 -2.49 -15.17 6.19
CA MET A 80 -1.23 -14.45 6.39
C MET A 80 -0.59 -14.15 5.03
N LEU A 81 -0.35 -12.87 4.76
CA LEU A 81 0.26 -12.38 3.54
C LEU A 81 1.68 -11.92 3.84
N ASP A 82 2.54 -11.94 2.83
CA ASP A 82 3.82 -11.24 2.92
C ASP A 82 3.55 -9.77 2.64
N VAL A 83 3.72 -8.92 3.66
CA VAL A 83 3.43 -7.50 3.60
C VAL A 83 4.71 -6.70 3.80
N PHE A 84 4.89 -5.68 2.97
CA PHE A 84 5.95 -4.70 3.11
C PHE A 84 5.38 -3.30 3.11
N THR A 85 5.95 -2.41 3.91
CA THR A 85 5.60 -0.99 3.91
C THR A 85 6.80 -0.13 3.52
N TYR A 86 6.53 1.02 2.91
CA TYR A 86 7.52 2.04 2.55
C TYR A 86 6.89 3.42 2.67
N GLN A 87 7.68 4.48 2.64
CA GLN A 87 7.23 5.86 2.70
C GLN A 87 7.73 6.63 1.48
N VAL A 88 7.06 7.75 1.18
CA VAL A 88 7.41 8.64 0.08
C VAL A 88 7.85 9.98 0.67
N GLU A 89 8.93 10.54 0.11
CA GLU A 89 9.18 11.98 0.14
C GLU A 89 8.84 12.56 -1.23
N GLU A 90 7.93 13.53 -1.26
CA GLU A 90 7.48 14.19 -2.49
C GLU A 90 8.29 15.46 -2.77
N PHE A 91 8.63 15.66 -4.05
CA PHE A 91 9.28 16.84 -4.56
C PHE A 91 8.50 17.36 -5.77
N HIS A 92 8.21 18.66 -5.80
CA HIS A 92 7.51 19.35 -6.88
C HIS A 92 8.40 20.47 -7.44
N GLU A 93 8.35 20.70 -8.75
CA GLU A 93 8.98 21.89 -9.37
C GLU A 93 8.21 23.16 -8.96
N GLU A 94 8.93 24.23 -8.60
CA GLU A 94 8.37 25.58 -8.34
C GLU A 94 7.78 26.24 -9.58
#